data_AF-S3IA20-F1
#
_entry.id   AF-S3IA20-F1
#
_cell.length_a   1.000
_cell.length_b   1.000
_cell.length_c   1.000
_cell.angle_alpha   90.00
_cell.angle_beta   90.00
_cell.angle_gamma   90.00
#
_symmetry.space_group_name_H-M   'P 1'
#
loop_
_entity.id
_entity.type
_entity.pdbx_description
1 polymer ?
#
loop_
_entity_poly.entity_id
_entity_poly.type
_entity_poly.pdbx_seq_one_letter_code
_entity_poly.pdbx_strand_id
1 'polypeptide(L)'
;MTEIGAPNPRTTTFIGGSEGEWAVTSQRMLLGPPIAAVSRVAMVSGNSPAAPDAAWILRGVATNDRYTMSDEKTSLLERQAPIGRPEATRAALILLKKTPDWWAMTQDERRAVLEEHIT
;
A
#
# COMPACT_ATOMS: atom_id res chain seq x y z
N MET A 1 7.27 32.48 8.39
CA MET A 1 6.22 32.05 7.45
C MET A 1 6.68 30.71 6.88
N THR A 2 6.38 29.62 7.58
CA THR A 2 6.88 28.27 7.26
C THR A 2 6.07 27.75 6.07
N GLU A 3 6.73 27.39 4.98
CA GLU A 3 6.07 26.77 3.83
C GLU A 3 5.37 25.47 4.26
N ILE A 4 4.04 25.52 4.39
CA ILE A 4 3.19 24.34 4.47
C ILE A 4 3.11 23.80 3.04
N GLY A 5 3.89 22.76 2.71
CA GLY A 5 3.73 22.10 1.41
C GLY A 5 4.91 21.34 0.83
N ALA A 6 6.04 21.18 1.52
CA ALA A 6 7.13 20.36 0.98
C ALA A 6 6.66 18.89 0.80
N PRO A 7 6.69 18.33 -0.42
CA PRO A 7 6.17 16.98 -0.68
C PRO A 7 7.01 15.94 0.04
N ASN A 8 6.36 15.04 0.79
CA ASN A 8 7.05 13.91 1.41
C ASN A 8 7.36 12.86 0.33
N PRO A 9 8.65 12.61 -0.01
CA PRO A 9 9.02 11.65 -1.05
C PRO A 9 8.64 10.20 -0.71
N ARG A 10 8.25 9.93 0.55
CA ARG A 10 7.78 8.61 1.01
C ARG A 10 6.29 8.39 0.82
N THR A 11 5.56 9.40 0.34
CA THR A 11 4.14 9.26 0.03
C THR A 11 3.98 8.65 -1.35
N THR A 12 3.16 7.62 -1.46
CA THR A 12 2.72 7.04 -2.73
C THR A 12 1.22 7.23 -2.86
N THR A 13 0.79 7.70 -4.02
CA THR A 13 -0.62 7.88 -4.36
C THR A 13 -1.00 6.93 -5.49
N PHE A 14 -2.08 6.19 -5.30
CA PHE A 14 -2.71 5.36 -6.31
C PHE A 14 -3.98 6.06 -6.77
N ILE A 15 -4.13 6.24 -8.08
CA ILE A 15 -5.26 6.94 -8.70
C ILE A 15 -5.97 5.93 -9.60
N GLY A 16 -7.23 5.64 -9.30
CA GLY A 16 -8.05 4.73 -10.10
C GLY A 16 -8.97 5.51 -11.04
N GLY A 17 -8.97 5.13 -12.32
CA GLY A 17 -9.84 5.72 -13.33
C GLY A 17 -9.69 5.05 -14.69
N SER A 18 -9.68 5.86 -15.75
CA SER A 18 -9.46 5.41 -17.13
C SER A 18 -8.02 5.58 -17.62
N GLU A 19 -7.15 6.19 -16.82
CA GLU A 19 -5.74 6.47 -17.15
C GLU A 19 -4.77 5.87 -16.13
N GLY A 20 -3.53 5.61 -16.56
CA GLY A 20 -2.47 5.05 -15.72
C GLY A 20 -1.71 3.91 -16.38
N GLU A 21 -0.51 3.62 -15.86
CA GLU A 21 0.40 2.63 -16.42
C GLU A 21 -0.06 1.18 -16.17
N TRP A 22 -0.89 0.94 -15.14
CA TRP A 22 -1.38 -0.40 -14.81
C TRP A 22 -2.80 -0.62 -15.32
N ALA A 23 -2.98 -1.63 -16.20
CA ALA A 23 -4.30 -2.11 -16.60
C ALA A 23 -4.91 -3.02 -15.53
N VAL A 24 -6.15 -2.75 -15.16
CA VAL A 24 -6.89 -3.60 -14.22
C VAL A 24 -7.43 -4.80 -14.97
N THR A 25 -6.89 -5.98 -14.66
CA THR A 25 -7.33 -7.26 -15.22
C THR A 25 -8.41 -7.94 -14.38
N SER A 26 -8.42 -7.66 -13.08
CA SER A 26 -9.47 -8.10 -12.15
C SER A 26 -9.54 -7.17 -10.94
N GLN A 27 -10.73 -6.97 -10.40
CA GLN A 27 -10.97 -6.24 -9.15
C GLN A 27 -12.03 -7.01 -8.36
N ARG A 28 -11.67 -7.44 -7.15
CA ARG A 28 -12.56 -8.22 -6.29
C ARG A 28 -12.60 -7.62 -4.89
N MET A 29 -13.79 -7.35 -4.39
CA MET A 29 -14.04 -7.09 -2.98
C MET A 29 -14.23 -8.42 -2.26
N LEU A 30 -13.49 -8.61 -1.16
CA LEU A 30 -13.63 -9.78 -0.29
C LEU A 30 -14.47 -9.49 0.95
N LEU A 31 -14.26 -8.33 1.56
CA LEU A 31 -14.97 -7.92 2.78
C LEU A 31 -15.15 -6.41 2.81
N GLY A 32 -16.33 -5.96 3.24
CA GLY A 32 -16.68 -4.55 3.39
C GLY A 32 -17.22 -3.90 2.12
N PRO A 33 -17.38 -2.57 2.11
CA PRO A 33 -17.89 -1.85 0.95
C PRO A 33 -16.90 -1.92 -0.23
N PRO A 34 -17.37 -2.19 -1.46
CA PRO A 34 -16.51 -2.13 -2.64
C PRO A 34 -16.12 -0.68 -2.96
N ILE A 35 -14.95 -0.48 -3.54
CA ILE A 35 -14.58 0.77 -4.22
C ILE A 35 -15.01 0.72 -5.68
N ALA A 36 -15.14 1.88 -6.33
CA ALA A 36 -15.54 1.95 -7.73
C ALA A 36 -14.61 1.12 -8.63
N ALA A 37 -15.20 0.42 -9.60
CA ALA A 37 -14.45 -0.32 -10.61
C ALA A 37 -13.78 0.66 -11.59
N VAL A 38 -12.53 0.37 -11.94
CA VAL A 38 -11.71 1.21 -12.82
C VAL A 38 -10.97 0.35 -13.84
N SER A 39 -10.61 0.91 -15.00
CA SER A 39 -9.88 0.17 -16.04
C SER A 39 -8.37 0.35 -15.94
N ARG A 40 -7.92 1.44 -15.30
CA ARG A 40 -6.52 1.79 -15.12
C ARG A 40 -6.23 2.30 -13.71
N VAL A 41 -4.99 2.08 -13.28
CA VAL A 41 -4.44 2.65 -12.06
C VAL A 41 -3.11 3.33 -12.38
N ALA A 42 -2.96 4.58 -11.95
CA ALA A 42 -1.69 5.28 -11.95
C ALA A 42 -1.05 5.22 -10.56
N MET A 43 0.28 5.03 -10.49
CA MET A 43 1.05 5.12 -9.26
C MET A 43 1.98 6.34 -9.31
N VAL A 44 1.78 7.28 -8.38
CA VAL A 44 2.57 8.51 -8.30
C VAL A 44 3.31 8.58 -6.97
N SER A 45 4.62 8.73 -7.02
CA SER A 45 5.46 8.99 -5.84
C SER A 45 5.60 10.49 -5.58
N GLY A 46 5.52 10.90 -4.31
CA GLY A 46 5.63 12.28 -3.91
C GLY A 46 4.34 13.08 -4.09
N ASN A 47 4.43 14.25 -4.73
CA ASN A 47 3.28 15.14 -4.88
C ASN A 47 2.30 14.58 -5.91
N SER A 48 1.08 14.27 -5.48
CA SER A 48 0.02 13.79 -6.39
C SER A 48 -0.51 14.95 -7.22
N PRO A 49 -0.61 14.80 -8.55
CA PRO A 49 -1.36 15.75 -9.37
C PRO A 49 -2.85 15.75 -8.98
N ALA A 50 -3.54 16.84 -9.34
CA ALA A 50 -4.99 16.85 -9.32
C ALA A 50 -5.50 15.85 -10.38
N ALA A 51 -6.40 14.97 -9.98
CA ALA A 51 -7.03 13.99 -10.86
C ALA A 51 -8.55 14.15 -10.74
N PRO A 52 -9.15 15.16 -11.39
CA PRO A 52 -10.56 15.49 -11.24
C PRO A 52 -11.48 14.37 -11.74
N ASP A 53 -11.03 13.59 -12.73
CA ASP A 53 -11.78 12.48 -13.32
C ASP A 53 -11.46 11.12 -12.65
N ALA A 54 -10.74 11.12 -11.52
CA ALA A 54 -10.46 9.90 -10.77
C ALA A 54 -11.73 9.38 -10.09
N ALA A 55 -12.00 8.09 -10.25
CA ALA A 55 -13.05 7.42 -9.51
C ALA A 55 -12.68 7.27 -8.02
N TRP A 56 -11.38 7.12 -7.73
CA TRP A 56 -10.85 7.12 -6.37
C TRP A 56 -9.37 7.49 -6.34
N ILE A 57 -8.93 8.01 -5.19
CA ILE A 57 -7.53 8.33 -4.88
C ILE A 57 -7.20 7.72 -3.51
N LEU A 58 -6.15 6.90 -3.46
CA LEU A 58 -5.66 6.25 -2.25
C LEU A 58 -4.23 6.68 -1.98
N ARG A 59 -3.92 7.07 -0.74
CA ARG A 59 -2.58 7.54 -0.35
C ARG A 59 -2.03 6.70 0.78
N GLY A 60 -0.77 6.30 0.64
CA GLY A 60 -0.02 5.58 1.66
C GLY A 60 1.34 6.24 1.88
N VAL A 61 1.90 6.03 3.08
CA VAL A 61 3.27 6.41 3.40
C VAL A 61 4.01 5.14 3.77
N ALA A 62 5.18 4.91 3.17
CA ALA A 62 6.07 3.86 3.63
C ALA A 62 6.60 4.25 5.02
N THR A 63 6.10 3.60 6.07
CA THR A 63 6.54 3.81 7.45
C THR A 63 7.57 2.78 7.88
N ASN A 64 8.29 3.09 8.95
CA ASN A 64 9.29 2.22 9.57
C ASN A 64 8.68 0.88 10.01
N ASP A 65 9.52 -0.15 10.09
CA ASP A 65 9.16 -1.48 10.57
C ASP A 65 8.58 -1.41 11.99
N ARG A 66 7.39 -1.99 12.20
CA ARG A 66 6.70 -1.97 13.50
C ARG A 66 6.76 -3.29 14.26
N TYR A 67 7.06 -4.41 13.59
CA TYR A 67 6.97 -5.75 14.17
C TYR A 67 8.18 -6.64 13.86
N THR A 68 9.00 -6.28 12.88
CA THR A 68 10.12 -7.10 12.40
C THR A 68 11.31 -7.03 13.36
N MET A 69 11.82 -8.19 13.77
CA MET A 69 13.09 -8.30 14.49
C MET A 69 14.29 -8.23 13.54
N SER A 70 15.47 -7.97 14.08
CA SER A 70 16.69 -7.72 13.28
C SER A 70 17.12 -8.92 12.43
N ASP A 71 16.90 -10.15 12.92
CA ASP A 71 17.18 -11.41 12.24
C ASP A 71 16.20 -11.69 11.10
N GLU A 72 14.90 -11.52 11.33
CA GLU A 72 13.85 -11.61 10.31
C GLU A 72 14.08 -10.61 9.18
N LYS A 73 14.44 -9.37 9.53
CA LYS A 73 14.76 -8.31 8.57
C LYS A 73 15.93 -8.71 7.66
N THR A 74 16.96 -9.32 8.22
CA THR A 74 18.13 -9.78 7.44
C THR A 74 17.72 -10.86 6.45
N SER A 75 16.96 -11.86 6.90
CA SER A 75 16.47 -12.94 6.02
C SER A 75 15.55 -12.43 4.91
N LEU A 76 14.69 -11.44 5.20
CA LEU A 76 13.83 -10.82 4.20
C LEU A 76 14.63 -10.03 3.16
N LEU A 77 15.62 -9.24 3.58
CA LEU A 77 16.47 -8.47 2.67
C LEU A 77 17.29 -9.36 1.73
N GLU A 78 17.73 -10.52 2.20
CA GLU A 78 18.47 -11.49 1.39
C GLU A 78 17.61 -12.10 0.27
N ARG A 79 16.28 -12.18 0.47
CA ARG A 79 15.34 -12.87 -0.43
C ARG A 79 14.49 -11.91 -1.27
N GLN A 80 14.38 -10.64 -0.88
CA GLN A 80 13.50 -9.67 -1.51
C GLN A 80 14.06 -9.22 -2.88
N ALA A 81 13.29 -9.48 -3.94
CA ALA A 81 13.63 -8.97 -5.26
C ALA A 81 13.28 -7.46 -5.37
N PRO A 82 14.03 -6.68 -6.19
CA PRO A 82 13.74 -5.26 -6.36
C PRO A 82 12.40 -5.02 -7.07
N ILE A 83 11.79 -3.88 -6.78
CA ILE A 83 10.61 -3.36 -7.50
C ILE A 83 11.05 -2.83 -8.87
N GLY A 84 10.18 -2.95 -9.88
CA GLY A 84 10.42 -2.35 -11.20
C GLY A 84 11.30 -3.19 -12.14
N ARG A 85 11.47 -4.49 -11.84
CA ARG A 85 12.17 -5.41 -12.74
C ARG A 85 11.45 -5.52 -14.09
N PRO A 86 12.16 -5.52 -15.23
CA PRO A 86 11.53 -5.57 -16.55
C PRO A 86 10.63 -6.79 -16.77
N GLU A 87 10.96 -7.92 -16.16
CA GLU A 87 10.17 -9.16 -16.23
C GLU A 87 8.91 -9.14 -15.35
N ALA A 88 8.83 -8.24 -14.35
CA ALA A 88 7.71 -8.13 -13.42
C ALA A 88 6.55 -7.30 -14.03
N THR A 89 5.89 -7.87 -15.04
CA THR A 89 4.83 -7.21 -15.84
C THR A 89 3.42 -7.32 -15.25
N ARG A 90 3.30 -7.81 -14.02
CA ARG A 90 2.04 -8.00 -13.29
C ARG A 90 2.21 -7.54 -11.85
N ALA A 91 1.12 -6.98 -11.30
CA ALA A 91 1.07 -6.48 -9.94
C ALA A 91 -0.32 -6.73 -9.34
N ALA A 92 -0.40 -6.63 -8.01
CA ALA A 92 -1.65 -6.66 -7.27
C ALA A 92 -1.64 -5.52 -6.24
N LEU A 93 -2.74 -4.77 -6.16
CA LEU A 93 -2.99 -3.78 -5.12
C LEU A 93 -4.02 -4.37 -4.15
N ILE A 94 -3.61 -4.65 -2.91
CA ILE A 94 -4.47 -5.26 -1.90
C ILE A 94 -4.75 -4.22 -0.82
N LEU A 95 -6.01 -3.78 -0.73
CA LEU A 95 -6.45 -2.80 0.26
C LEU A 95 -6.95 -3.51 1.51
N LEU A 96 -6.39 -3.11 2.66
CA LEU A 96 -6.67 -3.73 3.95
C LEU A 96 -7.03 -2.64 4.96
N LYS A 97 -8.09 -2.88 5.73
CA LYS A 97 -8.47 -2.07 6.88
C LYS A 97 -8.63 -2.99 8.08
N LYS A 98 -7.84 -2.74 9.13
CA LYS A 98 -7.98 -3.46 10.40
C LYS A 98 -9.10 -2.88 11.24
N THR A 99 -9.74 -3.71 12.05
CA THR A 99 -10.87 -3.33 12.92
C THR A 99 -10.41 -2.41 14.06
N PRO A 100 -11.32 -1.67 14.71
CA PRO A 100 -11.00 -0.90 15.91
C PRO A 100 -10.39 -1.76 17.01
N ASP A 101 -10.90 -2.96 17.22
CA ASP A 101 -10.42 -3.88 18.25
C ASP A 101 -8.94 -4.25 18.07
N TRP A 102 -8.49 -4.44 16.82
CA TRP A 102 -7.07 -4.61 16.53
C TRP A 102 -6.23 -3.43 17.02
N TRP A 103 -6.74 -2.20 16.90
CA TRP A 103 -6.03 -1.00 17.34
C TRP A 103 -6.09 -0.78 18.86
N ALA A 104 -7.05 -1.41 19.55
CA ALA A 104 -7.14 -1.40 21.01
C ALA A 104 -6.15 -2.36 21.67
N MET A 105 -5.67 -3.38 20.94
CA MET A 105 -4.66 -4.32 21.41
C MET A 105 -3.31 -3.63 21.66
N THR A 106 -2.61 -4.12 22.69
CA THR A 106 -1.22 -3.76 22.97
C THR A 106 -0.30 -4.19 21.82
N GLN A 107 0.97 -3.76 21.88
CA GLN A 107 1.96 -4.13 20.87
C GLN A 107 2.26 -5.63 20.87
N ASP A 108 2.35 -6.25 22.04
CA ASP A 108 2.68 -7.67 22.21
C ASP A 108 1.52 -8.57 21.74
N GLU A 109 0.27 -8.20 22.06
CA GLU A 109 -0.92 -8.92 21.58
C GLU A 109 -1.02 -8.91 20.05
N ARG A 110 -0.76 -7.75 19.41
CA ARG A 110 -0.73 -7.66 17.94
C ARG A 110 0.37 -8.51 17.32
N ARG A 111 1.52 -8.63 18.01
CA ARG A 111 2.65 -9.45 17.56
C ARG A 111 2.34 -10.93 17.66
N ALA A 112 1.78 -11.40 18.78
CA ALA A 112 1.42 -12.80 18.96
C ALA A 112 0.48 -13.30 17.85
N VAL A 113 -0.55 -12.51 17.51
CA VAL A 113 -1.47 -12.83 16.41
C VAL A 113 -0.75 -12.86 15.05
N LEU A 114 0.27 -12.02 14.84
CA LEU A 114 1.02 -12.01 13.58
C LEU A 114 1.95 -13.23 13.45
N GLU A 115 2.65 -13.59 14.53
CA GLU A 115 3.60 -14.71 14.57
C GLU A 115 2.90 -16.07 14.43
N GLU A 116 1.70 -16.24 14.97
CA GLU A 116 0.87 -17.44 14.77
C GLU A 116 0.59 -17.74 13.28
N HIS A 117 0.64 -16.73 12.41
CA HIS A 117 0.37 -16.87 10.97
C HIS A 117 1.63 -16.93 10.09
N ILE A 118 2.83 -16.86 10.68
CA ILE A 118 4.11 -16.91 9.95
C ILE A 118 4.71 -18.33 9.95
N THR A 119 4.19 -19.26 10.77
CA THR A 119 4.63 -20.67 10.86
C THR A 119 3.96 -21.54 9.79
#